data_AF-A0A7R7ZWP6-F1
#
_entry.id   AF-A0A7R7ZWP6-F1
#
_cell.length_a   1.000
_cell.length_b   1.000
_cell.length_c   1.000
_cell.angle_alpha   90.00
_cell.angle_beta   90.00
_cell.angle_gamma   90.00
#
_symmetry.space_group_name_H-M   'P 1'
#
loop_
_entity.id
_entity.type
_entity.pdbx_description
1 polymer ?
#
loop_
_entity_poly.entity_id
_entity_poly.type
_entity_poly.pdbx_seq_one_letter_code
_entity_poly.pdbx_strand_id
1 'polypeptide(L)'
;MAFRREITSQLRIMRLDIEERPGLWPSMHVGPTGSVKEADDSWSHPLVEPRNKDWPRIVIESAVAESMPRLRQGASWWINNSNGQVQIVILISVHKDSKRIVFEKYFPKPSVPFNTGAQFRTAYIPDLIATTEVCYGDDPPTVRGPSVTLEFQRLVGRKPVLSEKDVILWPELLLEIAEDIFEHDGFPPLRLARYSAPHMLTSHLNSGGAHTPNAR
;
A
#
# COMPACT_ATOMS: atom_id res chain seq x y z
N MET A 1 -1.89 -0.20 13.29
CA MET A 1 -0.73 -0.45 12.41
C MET A 1 -0.12 0.87 11.94
N ALA A 2 1.20 1.05 12.02
CA ALA A 2 1.92 2.21 11.47
C ALA A 2 1.68 2.36 9.96
N PHE A 3 1.63 1.23 9.23
CA PHE A 3 1.30 1.15 7.81
C PHE A 3 -0.02 1.84 7.46
N ARG A 4 -1.12 1.43 8.11
CA ARG A 4 -2.45 2.06 7.94
C ARG A 4 -2.44 3.55 8.29
N ARG A 5 -1.72 3.95 9.34
CA ARG A 5 -1.61 5.35 9.74
C ARG A 5 -0.90 6.17 8.68
N GLU A 6 0.19 5.66 8.11
CA GLU A 6 0.94 6.36 7.08
C GLU A 6 0.11 6.54 5.81
N ILE A 7 -0.53 5.48 5.32
CA ILE A 7 -1.42 5.55 4.15
C ILE A 7 -2.51 6.61 4.40
N THR A 8 -3.18 6.52 5.55
CA THR A 8 -4.24 7.47 5.90
C THR A 8 -3.72 8.90 6.05
N SER A 9 -2.51 9.09 6.57
CA SER A 9 -1.86 10.39 6.74
C SER A 9 -1.56 11.03 5.38
N GLN A 10 -0.91 10.30 4.47
CA GLN A 10 -0.59 10.81 3.14
C GLN A 10 -1.87 11.15 2.35
N LEU A 11 -2.89 10.30 2.40
CA LEU A 11 -4.19 10.57 1.76
C LEU A 11 -4.92 11.79 2.34
N ARG A 12 -4.69 12.14 3.62
CA ARG A 12 -5.25 13.35 4.25
C ARG A 12 -4.49 14.62 3.88
N ILE A 13 -3.18 14.51 3.66
CA ILE A 13 -2.33 15.64 3.26
C ILE A 13 -2.56 15.97 1.79
N MET A 14 -2.91 14.97 0.97
CA MET A 14 -3.45 15.22 -0.36
C MET A 14 -4.77 15.98 -0.24
N ARG A 15 -4.91 17.07 -1.01
CA ARG A 15 -6.14 17.89 -1.07
C ARG A 15 -7.27 17.21 -1.87
N LEU A 16 -7.50 15.93 -1.58
CA LEU A 16 -8.61 15.17 -2.14
C LEU A 16 -9.92 15.70 -1.54
N ASP A 17 -10.94 15.83 -2.37
CA ASP A 17 -12.30 16.02 -1.88
C ASP A 17 -12.66 14.86 -0.94
N ILE A 18 -13.48 15.15 0.07
CA ILE A 18 -13.85 14.14 1.08
C ILE A 18 -14.48 12.91 0.43
N GLU A 19 -15.22 13.16 -0.64
CA GLU A 19 -15.84 12.17 -1.48
C GLU A 19 -14.79 11.29 -2.16
N GLU A 20 -13.79 11.87 -2.82
CA GLU A 20 -12.75 11.16 -3.58
C GLU A 20 -11.71 10.43 -2.72
N ARG A 21 -11.66 10.70 -1.42
CA ARG A 21 -10.61 10.17 -0.55
C ARG A 21 -10.82 8.67 -0.28
N PRO A 22 -9.85 7.80 -0.63
CA PRO A 22 -9.92 6.39 -0.23
C PRO A 22 -9.97 6.26 1.29
N GLY A 23 -10.93 5.47 1.76
CA GLY A 23 -11.15 5.17 3.16
C GLY A 23 -10.94 3.69 3.44
N LEU A 24 -11.01 3.33 4.72
CA LEU A 24 -11.01 1.92 5.11
C LEU A 24 -12.27 1.24 4.58
N TRP A 25 -12.13 0.00 4.14
CA TRP A 25 -13.18 -0.78 3.53
C TRP A 25 -13.45 -2.06 4.32
N PRO A 26 -14.66 -2.67 4.21
CA PRO A 26 -14.88 -4.01 4.75
C PRO A 26 -13.76 -4.98 4.31
N SER A 27 -13.23 -5.73 5.28
CA SER A 27 -12.13 -6.68 5.06
C SER A 27 -12.61 -8.01 4.50
N MET A 28 -13.85 -8.43 4.80
CA MET A 28 -14.40 -9.74 4.43
C MET A 28 -15.18 -9.69 3.12
N HIS A 29 -14.88 -10.62 2.21
CA HIS A 29 -15.46 -10.72 0.86
C HIS A 29 -15.81 -12.16 0.51
N VAL A 30 -16.89 -12.31 -0.27
CA VAL A 30 -17.34 -13.61 -0.81
C VAL A 30 -17.06 -13.63 -2.31
N GLY A 31 -16.23 -14.56 -2.75
CA GLY A 31 -15.91 -14.78 -4.16
C GLY A 31 -17.12 -15.32 -4.94
N PRO A 32 -17.12 -15.22 -6.29
CA PRO A 32 -18.24 -15.65 -7.13
C PRO A 32 -18.67 -17.11 -6.97
N THR A 33 -17.78 -17.98 -6.46
CA THR A 33 -18.04 -19.41 -6.20
C THR A 33 -18.40 -19.72 -4.75
N GLY A 34 -18.58 -18.69 -3.89
CA GLY A 34 -18.96 -18.85 -2.48
C GLY A 34 -17.79 -19.00 -1.51
N SER A 35 -16.53 -18.99 -1.99
CA SER A 35 -15.37 -18.93 -1.10
C SER A 35 -15.31 -17.57 -0.37
N VAL A 36 -14.84 -17.55 0.88
CA VAL A 36 -14.77 -16.34 1.71
C VAL A 36 -13.31 -16.03 2.02
N LYS A 37 -12.93 -14.75 1.99
CA LYS A 37 -11.63 -14.30 2.47
C LYS A 37 -11.76 -12.96 3.19
N GLU A 38 -10.94 -12.79 4.21
CA GLU A 38 -10.81 -11.54 4.95
C GLU A 38 -9.39 -10.98 4.80
N ALA A 39 -9.29 -9.69 4.50
CA ALA A 39 -8.04 -8.94 4.43
C ALA A 39 -7.63 -8.42 5.82
N ASP A 40 -6.33 -8.27 6.07
CA ASP A 40 -5.86 -7.67 7.32
C ASP A 40 -6.16 -6.16 7.38
N ASP A 41 -6.05 -5.49 6.23
CA ASP A 41 -6.50 -4.12 6.04
C ASP A 41 -6.89 -3.94 4.56
N SER A 42 -7.84 -3.06 4.28
CA SER A 42 -8.27 -2.76 2.92
C SER A 42 -8.75 -1.32 2.76
N TRP A 43 -8.59 -0.79 1.55
CA TRP A 43 -9.06 0.55 1.18
C TRP A 43 -9.84 0.52 -0.12
N SER A 44 -10.88 1.36 -0.16
CA SER A 44 -11.58 1.67 -1.39
C SER A 44 -12.10 3.11 -1.34
N HIS A 45 -12.64 3.57 -2.46
CA HIS A 45 -13.28 4.86 -2.58
C HIS A 45 -14.79 4.67 -2.86
N PRO A 46 -15.69 5.20 -2.01
CA PRO A 46 -17.11 4.81 -1.96
C PRO A 46 -18.00 5.36 -3.09
N LEU A 47 -17.54 6.29 -3.94
CA LEU A 47 -18.41 6.96 -4.93
C LEU A 47 -18.12 6.62 -6.39
N VAL A 48 -16.95 6.09 -6.74
CA VAL A 48 -16.67 5.61 -8.10
C VAL A 48 -17.34 4.26 -8.37
N GLU A 49 -17.77 3.53 -7.34
CA GLU A 49 -18.31 2.18 -7.49
C GLU A 49 -19.77 2.13 -7.03
N PRO A 50 -20.72 1.73 -7.90
CA PRO A 50 -22.09 1.47 -7.47
C PRO A 50 -22.05 0.51 -6.28
N ARG A 51 -22.83 0.79 -5.24
CA ARG A 51 -22.89 0.08 -3.93
C ARG A 51 -23.16 -1.44 -4.00
N ASN A 52 -23.13 -2.05 -5.19
CA ASN A 52 -23.30 -3.47 -5.49
C ASN A 52 -22.01 -4.12 -6.06
N LYS A 53 -20.86 -3.48 -5.86
CA LYS A 53 -19.54 -3.93 -6.31
C LYS A 53 -18.59 -3.87 -5.12
N ASP A 54 -18.67 -4.90 -4.29
CA ASP A 54 -18.20 -4.88 -2.90
C ASP A 54 -16.67 -4.91 -2.73
N TRP A 55 -15.86 -4.83 -3.79
CA TRP A 55 -14.43 -5.12 -3.67
C TRP A 55 -13.60 -3.90 -3.27
N PRO A 56 -12.57 -4.07 -2.42
CA PRO A 56 -11.60 -3.01 -2.16
C PRO A 56 -10.68 -2.81 -3.37
N ARG A 57 -10.10 -1.62 -3.50
CA ARG A 57 -9.04 -1.34 -4.49
C ARG A 57 -7.67 -1.78 -4.02
N ILE A 58 -7.44 -1.69 -2.70
CA ILE A 58 -6.21 -2.13 -2.05
C ILE A 58 -6.52 -3.20 -1.03
N VAL A 59 -5.70 -4.24 -1.05
CA VAL A 59 -5.67 -5.25 -0.01
C VAL A 59 -4.26 -5.39 0.56
N ILE A 60 -4.18 -5.49 1.88
CA ILE A 60 -2.98 -5.93 2.59
C ILE A 60 -3.24 -7.31 3.19
N GLU A 61 -2.29 -8.21 2.99
CA GLU A 61 -2.21 -9.52 3.65
C GLU A 61 -0.86 -9.63 4.32
N SER A 62 -0.84 -10.04 5.57
CA SER A 62 0.34 -10.13 6.39
C SER A 62 0.35 -11.43 7.17
N ALA A 63 1.54 -12.01 7.33
CA ALA A 63 1.69 -13.20 8.16
C ALA A 63 3.06 -13.24 8.82
N VAL A 64 3.09 -13.83 10.01
CA VAL A 64 4.30 -14.16 10.75
C VAL A 64 4.55 -15.66 10.60
N ALA A 65 5.78 -16.04 10.24
CA ALA A 65 6.19 -17.44 10.10
C ALA A 65 5.41 -18.29 9.06
N GLU A 66 4.44 -17.70 8.37
CA GLU A 66 3.83 -18.31 7.19
C GLU A 66 4.73 -18.12 5.96
N SER A 67 4.68 -19.08 5.04
CA SER A 67 5.51 -19.02 3.85
C SER A 67 4.91 -18.07 2.80
N MET A 68 5.76 -17.30 2.11
CA MET A 68 5.36 -16.46 0.96
C MET A 68 4.45 -17.19 -0.06
N PRO A 69 4.66 -18.49 -0.39
CA PRO A 69 3.72 -19.25 -1.22
C PRO A 69 2.26 -19.25 -0.76
N ARG A 70 1.97 -19.19 0.54
CA ARG A 70 0.59 -19.11 1.04
C ARG A 70 0.01 -17.71 0.91
N LEU A 71 0.78 -16.67 1.25
CA LEU A 71 0.37 -15.28 1.00
C LEU A 71 0.08 -15.02 -0.48
N ARG A 72 0.87 -15.60 -1.39
CA ARG A 72 0.64 -15.51 -2.86
C ARG A 72 -0.65 -16.18 -3.32
N GLN A 73 -1.12 -17.23 -2.62
CA GLN A 73 -2.47 -17.77 -2.85
C GLN A 73 -3.54 -16.74 -2.45
N GLY A 74 -3.29 -15.96 -1.38
CA GLY A 74 -4.13 -14.83 -1.02
C GLY A 74 -4.21 -13.77 -2.11
N ALA A 75 -3.07 -13.32 -2.64
CA ALA A 75 -3.04 -12.38 -3.78
C ALA A 75 -3.77 -12.92 -5.01
N SER A 76 -3.58 -14.21 -5.32
CA SER A 76 -4.28 -14.89 -6.40
C SER A 76 -5.79 -14.88 -6.18
N TRP A 77 -6.24 -15.14 -4.95
CA TRP A 77 -7.66 -15.12 -4.60
C TRP A 77 -8.27 -13.73 -4.83
N TRP A 78 -7.66 -12.66 -4.31
CA TRP A 78 -8.18 -11.30 -4.47
C TRP A 78 -8.26 -10.87 -5.95
N ILE A 79 -7.21 -11.17 -6.72
CA ILE A 79 -7.14 -10.75 -8.12
C ILE A 79 -8.08 -11.57 -9.01
N ASN A 80 -8.14 -12.89 -8.83
CA ASN A 80 -8.97 -13.76 -9.66
C ASN A 80 -10.47 -13.54 -9.41
N ASN A 81 -10.88 -13.22 -8.19
CA ASN A 81 -12.29 -13.14 -7.81
C ASN A 81 -12.89 -11.73 -7.93
N SER A 82 -12.05 -10.68 -7.93
CA SER A 82 -12.52 -9.29 -7.95
C SER A 82 -12.85 -8.76 -9.35
N ASN A 83 -12.65 -9.53 -10.42
CA ASN A 83 -12.88 -9.08 -11.80
C ASN A 83 -12.15 -7.75 -12.11
N GLY A 84 -10.91 -7.63 -11.61
CA GLY A 84 -10.08 -6.43 -11.78
C GLY A 84 -10.47 -5.24 -10.90
N GLN A 85 -11.31 -5.41 -9.87
CA GLN A 85 -11.64 -4.32 -8.93
C GLN A 85 -10.54 -4.14 -7.88
N VAL A 86 -9.92 -5.23 -7.41
CA VAL A 86 -8.70 -5.15 -6.60
C VAL A 86 -7.55 -4.76 -7.52
N GLN A 87 -7.00 -3.58 -7.30
CA GLN A 87 -5.99 -2.96 -8.16
C GLN A 87 -4.57 -3.09 -7.60
N ILE A 88 -4.42 -3.23 -6.28
CA ILE A 88 -3.15 -3.44 -5.60
C ILE A 88 -3.33 -4.48 -4.50
N VAL A 89 -2.48 -5.51 -4.48
CA VAL A 89 -2.31 -6.38 -3.32
C VAL A 89 -0.90 -6.23 -2.79
N ILE A 90 -0.76 -5.96 -1.49
CA ILE A 90 0.52 -5.96 -0.78
C ILE A 90 0.55 -7.18 0.15
N LEU A 91 1.55 -8.04 -0.04
CA LEU A 91 1.85 -9.14 0.86
C LEU A 91 2.99 -8.73 1.79
N ILE A 92 2.89 -9.07 3.07
CA ILE A 92 3.89 -8.78 4.10
C ILE A 92 4.23 -10.06 4.85
N SER A 93 5.42 -10.62 4.64
CA SER A 93 5.91 -11.78 5.39
C SER A 93 6.96 -11.37 6.40
N VAL A 94 6.74 -11.70 7.67
CA VAL A 94 7.67 -11.44 8.77
C VAL A 94 8.40 -12.72 9.15
N HIS A 95 9.72 -12.71 8.99
CA HIS A 95 10.64 -13.78 9.37
C HIS A 95 11.37 -13.40 10.65
N LYS A 96 10.87 -13.89 11.80
CA LYS A 96 11.39 -13.54 13.13
C LYS A 96 12.84 -13.97 13.34
N ASP A 97 13.20 -15.19 12.97
CA ASP A 97 14.52 -15.76 13.23
C ASP A 97 15.65 -14.99 12.53
N SER A 98 15.39 -14.53 11.30
CA SER A 98 16.35 -13.75 10.51
C SER A 98 16.19 -12.25 10.65
N LYS A 99 15.22 -11.78 11.46
CA LYS A 99 14.81 -10.37 11.56
C LYS A 99 14.61 -9.73 10.18
N ARG A 100 13.78 -10.36 9.34
CA ARG A 100 13.47 -9.90 7.97
C ARG A 100 12.00 -9.69 7.73
N ILE A 101 11.67 -8.68 6.92
CA ILE A 101 10.32 -8.45 6.42
C ILE A 101 10.37 -8.42 4.90
N VAL A 102 9.54 -9.22 4.24
CA VAL A 102 9.42 -9.24 2.78
C VAL A 102 8.08 -8.66 2.38
N PHE A 103 8.12 -7.66 1.51
CA PHE A 103 6.97 -7.08 0.85
C PHE A 103 6.92 -7.55 -0.60
N GLU A 104 5.75 -8.00 -1.06
CA GLU A 104 5.48 -8.17 -2.48
C GLU A 104 4.28 -7.34 -2.90
N LYS A 105 4.42 -6.58 -4.00
CA LYS A 105 3.33 -5.82 -4.60
C LYS A 105 2.85 -6.48 -5.89
N TYR A 106 1.55 -6.66 -6.00
CA TYR A 106 0.90 -7.23 -7.17
C TYR A 106 -0.11 -6.28 -7.81
N PHE A 107 -0.17 -6.31 -9.14
CA PHE A 107 -1.29 -5.76 -9.91
C PHE A 107 -2.10 -6.87 -10.57
N PRO A 108 -3.40 -6.62 -10.86
CA PRO A 108 -4.17 -7.49 -11.73
C PRO A 108 -3.69 -7.30 -13.18
N LYS A 109 -3.30 -8.41 -13.83
CA LYS A 109 -3.00 -8.46 -15.26
C LYS A 109 -4.09 -9.23 -15.99
N PRO A 110 -4.72 -8.66 -17.03
CA PRO A 110 -5.65 -9.40 -17.88
C PRO A 110 -4.96 -10.64 -18.47
N SER A 111 -5.57 -11.80 -18.26
CA SER A 111 -5.25 -13.05 -18.93
C SER A 111 -6.25 -13.29 -20.06
N VAL A 112 -5.85 -14.12 -21.03
CA VAL A 112 -6.70 -14.46 -22.19
C VAL A 112 -8.11 -14.91 -21.76
N PRO A 113 -9.16 -14.60 -22.54
CA PRO A 113 -10.53 -14.94 -22.17
C PRO A 113 -10.69 -16.45 -21.96
N PHE A 114 -11.25 -16.86 -20.82
CA PHE A 114 -11.63 -18.25 -20.59
C PHE A 114 -13.12 -18.42 -20.93
N ASN A 115 -13.42 -19.28 -21.90
CA ASN A 115 -14.78 -19.52 -22.35
C ASN A 115 -15.48 -20.47 -21.36
N THR A 116 -16.12 -19.91 -20.33
CA THR A 116 -17.10 -20.64 -19.51
C THR A 116 -18.48 -20.21 -19.95
N GLY A 117 -19.27 -21.18 -20.41
CA GLY A 117 -20.52 -20.96 -21.12
C GLY A 117 -21.36 -19.81 -20.55
N ALA A 118 -21.73 -18.90 -21.46
CA ALA A 118 -22.67 -17.78 -21.34
C ALA A 118 -22.17 -16.38 -20.90
N GLN A 119 -20.92 -16.16 -20.47
CA GLN A 119 -20.42 -14.79 -20.23
C GLN A 119 -18.93 -14.60 -20.55
N PHE A 120 -18.59 -13.65 -21.42
CA PHE A 120 -17.20 -13.20 -21.61
C PHE A 120 -16.73 -12.44 -20.36
N ARG A 121 -15.98 -13.10 -19.49
CA ARG A 121 -15.28 -12.45 -18.38
C ARG A 121 -13.79 -12.39 -18.67
N THR A 122 -13.19 -11.22 -18.47
CA THR A 122 -11.73 -11.08 -18.47
C THR A 122 -11.20 -11.77 -17.22
N ALA A 123 -10.43 -12.83 -17.39
CA ALA A 123 -9.69 -13.41 -16.28
C ALA A 123 -8.55 -12.45 -15.91
N TYR A 124 -8.27 -12.31 -14.61
CA TYR A 124 -7.11 -11.57 -14.13
C TYR A 124 -6.19 -12.54 -13.41
N ILE A 125 -4.89 -12.34 -13.56
CA ILE A 125 -3.85 -13.08 -12.84
C ILE A 125 -2.96 -12.09 -12.06
N PRO A 126 -2.39 -12.51 -10.92
CA PRO A 126 -1.43 -11.69 -10.19
C PRO A 126 -0.16 -11.47 -11.00
N ASP A 127 0.23 -10.20 -11.18
CA ASP A 127 1.50 -9.80 -11.78
C ASP A 127 2.39 -9.17 -10.70
N LEU A 128 3.54 -9.78 -10.42
CA LEU A 128 4.48 -9.30 -9.40
C LEU A 128 5.20 -8.07 -9.92
N ILE A 129 4.97 -6.93 -9.26
CA ILE A 129 5.50 -5.62 -9.66
C ILE A 129 6.80 -5.31 -8.96
N ALA A 130 6.88 -5.66 -7.67
CA ALA A 130 8.02 -5.33 -6.84
C ALA A 130 8.13 -6.28 -5.66
N THR A 131 9.38 -6.52 -5.26
CA THR A 131 9.73 -7.15 -3.99
C THR A 131 10.66 -6.20 -3.23
N THR A 132 10.30 -5.90 -1.99
CA THR A 132 11.10 -5.06 -1.08
C THR A 132 11.42 -5.88 0.17
N GLU A 133 12.68 -5.94 0.57
CA GLU A 133 13.12 -6.69 1.75
C GLU A 133 13.70 -5.73 2.77
N VAL A 134 13.19 -5.79 4.01
CA VAL A 134 13.79 -5.12 5.17
C VAL A 134 14.68 -6.14 5.86
N CYS A 135 15.98 -5.93 5.81
CA CYS A 135 17.00 -6.75 6.44
C CYS A 135 17.41 -6.12 7.77
N TYR A 136 16.57 -6.27 8.78
CA TYR A 136 16.80 -5.67 10.10
C TYR A 136 17.87 -6.40 10.92
N GLY A 137 18.14 -7.67 10.60
CA GLY A 137 19.25 -8.42 11.17
C GLY A 137 20.64 -8.09 10.60
N ASP A 138 20.73 -7.25 9.55
CA ASP A 138 22.02 -6.77 9.03
C ASP A 138 22.59 -5.66 9.94
N ASP A 139 23.91 -5.43 9.90
CA ASP A 139 24.58 -4.31 10.59
C ASP A 139 25.35 -3.43 9.58
N PRO A 140 24.86 -2.22 9.26
CA PRO A 140 23.60 -1.63 9.73
C PRO A 140 22.36 -2.27 9.07
N PRO A 141 21.16 -2.14 9.66
CA PRO A 141 19.90 -2.54 9.03
C PRO A 141 19.72 -1.90 7.64
N THR A 142 19.22 -2.66 6.67
CA THR A 142 19.04 -2.17 5.30
C THR A 142 17.65 -2.46 4.74
N VAL A 143 17.25 -1.68 3.74
CA VAL A 143 16.09 -1.97 2.88
C VAL A 143 16.60 -2.20 1.46
N ARG A 144 16.20 -3.32 0.85
CA ARG A 144 16.60 -3.75 -0.49
C ARG A 144 15.38 -3.75 -1.41
N GLY A 145 15.59 -3.35 -2.66
CA GLY A 145 14.51 -3.23 -3.66
C GLY A 145 13.89 -1.82 -3.70
N PRO A 146 12.85 -1.62 -4.52
CA PRO A 146 12.16 -0.33 -4.64
C PRO A 146 11.36 0.00 -3.38
N SER A 147 10.93 1.25 -3.22
CA SER A 147 10.00 1.63 -2.16
C SER A 147 8.62 0.98 -2.36
N VAL A 148 7.90 0.74 -1.26
CA VAL A 148 6.54 0.20 -1.33
C VAL A 148 5.59 1.35 -1.66
N THR A 149 5.24 1.46 -2.94
CA THR A 149 4.39 2.52 -3.49
C THR A 149 2.98 2.01 -3.78
N LEU A 150 1.97 2.78 -3.39
CA LEU A 150 0.58 2.62 -3.81
C LEU A 150 0.24 3.69 -4.83
N GLU A 151 0.04 3.27 -6.08
CA GLU A 151 -0.17 4.15 -7.20
C GLU A 151 -1.49 4.91 -7.06
N PHE A 152 -1.42 6.23 -7.08
CA PHE A 152 -2.56 7.12 -6.92
C PHE A 152 -3.68 6.77 -7.90
N GLN A 153 -3.32 6.53 -9.17
CA GLN A 153 -4.30 6.22 -10.20
C GLN A 153 -5.05 4.91 -9.93
N ARG A 154 -4.42 3.92 -9.29
CA ARG A 154 -5.05 2.65 -8.92
C ARG A 154 -5.92 2.80 -7.68
N LEU A 155 -5.45 3.58 -6.71
CA LEU A 155 -6.13 3.98 -5.50
C LEU A 155 -7.43 4.74 -5.76
N VAL A 156 -7.36 5.79 -6.56
CA VAL A 156 -8.45 6.77 -6.76
C VAL A 156 -9.21 6.50 -8.05
N GLY A 157 -8.61 5.81 -9.03
CA GLY A 157 -9.25 5.50 -10.31
C GLY A 157 -9.13 6.58 -11.38
N ARG A 158 -8.37 7.67 -11.10
CA ARG A 158 -8.08 8.75 -12.05
C ARG A 158 -6.63 9.21 -11.95
N LYS A 159 -6.14 9.90 -12.98
CA LYS A 159 -4.79 10.48 -12.93
C LYS A 159 -4.69 11.53 -11.80
N PRO A 160 -3.52 11.66 -11.16
CA PRO A 160 -3.30 12.69 -10.15
C PRO A 160 -3.42 14.09 -10.76
N VAL A 161 -3.96 15.03 -9.99
CA VAL A 161 -4.00 16.46 -10.29
C VAL A 161 -3.33 17.27 -9.19
N LEU A 162 -2.75 18.41 -9.55
CA LEU A 162 -2.13 19.36 -8.61
C LEU A 162 -1.08 18.68 -7.70
N SER A 163 -1.37 18.58 -6.39
CA SER A 163 -0.51 18.04 -5.34
C SER A 163 -0.70 16.54 -5.07
N GLU A 164 -1.61 15.89 -5.80
CA GLU A 164 -1.85 14.46 -5.68
C GLU A 164 -0.67 13.65 -6.23
N LYS A 165 -0.35 12.56 -5.56
CA LYS A 165 0.81 11.73 -5.85
C LYS A 165 0.60 10.34 -5.29
N ASP A 166 1.46 9.41 -5.70
CA ASP A 166 1.47 8.08 -5.12
C ASP A 166 1.73 8.13 -3.62
N VAL A 167 1.15 7.17 -2.88
CA VAL A 167 1.47 6.98 -1.46
C VAL A 167 2.74 6.14 -1.39
N ILE A 168 3.80 6.65 -0.78
CA ILE A 168 5.09 5.97 -0.70
C ILE A 168 5.39 5.60 0.74
N LEU A 169 5.61 4.33 1.00
CA LEU A 169 6.14 3.85 2.28
C LEU A 169 7.66 3.80 2.17
N TRP A 170 8.27 4.85 2.71
CA TRP A 170 9.70 5.10 2.59
C TRP A 170 10.53 4.05 3.34
N PRO A 171 11.76 3.74 2.86
CA PRO A 171 12.66 2.81 3.53
C PRO A 171 12.82 3.08 5.04
N GLU A 172 12.86 4.34 5.45
CA GLU A 172 13.01 4.74 6.84
C GLU A 172 11.81 4.29 7.69
N LEU A 173 10.59 4.48 7.17
CA LEU A 173 9.39 3.97 7.83
C LEU A 173 9.37 2.44 7.91
N LEU A 174 9.89 1.77 6.87
CA LEU A 174 9.97 0.30 6.89
C LEU A 174 10.95 -0.21 7.95
N LEU A 175 12.06 0.52 8.19
CA LEU A 175 12.99 0.24 9.28
C LEU A 175 12.36 0.51 10.65
N GLU A 176 11.62 1.61 10.81
CA GLU A 176 10.87 1.89 12.06
C GLU A 176 9.85 0.77 12.36
N ILE A 177 9.13 0.30 11.33
CA ILE A 177 8.19 -0.83 11.48
C ILE A 177 8.94 -2.10 11.89
N ALA A 178 10.13 -2.35 11.33
CA ALA A 178 10.92 -3.52 11.68
C ALA A 178 11.47 -3.45 13.11
N GLU A 179 11.95 -2.28 13.54
CA GLU A 179 12.35 -2.03 14.93
C GLU A 179 11.19 -2.32 15.90
N ASP A 180 10.01 -1.76 15.62
CA ASP A 180 8.79 -2.02 16.40
C ASP A 180 8.42 -3.51 16.48
N ILE A 181 8.60 -4.27 15.39
CA ILE A 181 8.24 -5.69 15.33
C ILE A 181 9.28 -6.59 16.02
N PHE A 182 10.58 -6.26 15.92
CA PHE A 182 11.66 -7.15 16.35
C PHE A 182 12.27 -6.80 17.71
N GLU A 183 12.20 -5.54 18.15
CA GLU A 183 12.76 -5.10 19.44
C GLU A 183 11.68 -4.90 20.52
N HIS A 184 10.42 -4.85 20.13
CA HIS A 184 9.30 -4.89 21.06
C HIS A 184 8.51 -6.18 20.79
N ASP A 185 8.33 -7.03 21.80
CA ASP A 185 7.76 -8.40 21.73
C ASP A 185 6.27 -8.49 21.29
N GLY A 186 5.81 -7.59 20.42
CA GLY A 186 4.49 -7.60 19.83
C GLY A 186 4.37 -6.64 18.65
N PHE A 187 3.45 -6.93 17.73
CA PHE A 187 2.91 -5.90 16.83
C PHE A 187 2.48 -4.71 17.70
N PRO A 188 3.01 -3.50 17.46
CA PRO A 188 3.09 -2.49 18.51
C PRO A 188 1.69 -1.99 18.93
N PRO A 189 1.41 -1.88 20.25
CA PRO A 189 0.47 -0.91 20.77
C PRO A 189 1.12 0.48 20.63
N LEU A 190 0.71 1.20 19.59
CA LEU A 190 0.78 2.66 19.43
C LEU A 190 1.78 3.40 20.35
N ARG A 191 3.07 3.40 20.03
CA ARG A 191 3.96 4.47 20.53
C ARG A 191 3.93 5.64 19.57
N LEU A 192 3.28 6.72 20.02
CA LEU A 192 3.46 8.04 19.43
C LEU A 192 4.92 8.49 19.58
N ALA A 193 5.35 9.31 18.61
CA ALA A 193 6.55 10.15 18.61
C ALA A 193 7.83 9.51 18.07
N ARG A 194 7.95 9.52 16.73
CA ARG A 194 9.21 9.82 16.01
C ARG A 194 9.02 10.20 14.53
N TYR A 195 7.79 10.26 14.03
CA TYR A 195 7.55 10.78 12.67
C TYR A 195 7.65 12.31 12.64
N SER A 196 8.85 12.83 12.38
CA SER A 196 9.08 14.15 11.79
C SER A 196 9.61 13.91 10.38
N ALA A 197 8.72 13.81 9.39
CA ALA A 197 9.11 13.61 7.99
C ALA A 197 10.05 14.72 7.51
N PRO A 198 11.36 14.44 7.30
CA PRO A 198 12.31 15.47 6.84
C PRO A 198 11.97 15.96 5.43
N HIS A 199 11.31 15.12 4.63
CA HIS A 199 10.94 15.39 3.24
C HIS A 199 9.60 16.14 3.08
N MET A 200 8.89 16.44 4.18
CA MET A 200 7.69 17.28 4.17
C MET A 200 7.98 18.76 4.45
N LEU A 201 9.24 19.13 4.77
CA LEU A 201 9.63 20.48 5.20
C LEU A 201 10.35 21.33 4.15
N THR A 202 10.25 21.02 2.86
CA THR A 202 10.76 21.91 1.81
C THR A 202 9.62 22.63 1.10
N SER A 203 9.16 23.74 1.68
CA SER A 203 8.76 24.91 0.89
C SER A 203 8.74 26.20 1.70
N HIS A 204 9.39 27.21 1.11
CA HIS A 204 9.31 28.66 1.39
C HIS A 204 9.94 29.21 2.68
N LEU A 205 11.18 29.70 2.53
CA LEU A 205 11.55 31.10 2.81
C LEU A 205 12.88 31.41 2.12
N ASN A 206 12.82 31.75 0.83
CA ASN A 206 13.88 32.52 0.20
C ASN A 206 13.23 33.61 -0.66
N SER A 207 12.90 34.72 -0.01
CA SER A 207 12.56 36.00 -0.64
C SER A 207 12.71 37.08 0.42
N GLY A 208 13.79 37.84 0.34
CA GLY A 208 14.10 38.94 1.24
C GLY A 208 15.36 39.63 0.72
N GLY A 209 15.16 40.52 -0.25
CA GLY A 209 16.21 41.17 -1.02
C GLY A 209 17.20 41.95 -0.17
N ALA A 210 18.49 41.80 -0.49
CA ALA A 210 19.56 42.62 0.04
C ALA A 210 19.97 43.67 -0.99
N HIS A 211 19.73 44.92 -0.60
CA HIS A 211 20.58 46.10 -0.78
C HIS A 211 21.32 46.33 -2.11
N THR A 212 20.89 47.38 -2.80
CA THR A 212 21.72 48.22 -3.68
C THR A 212 22.92 48.80 -2.94
N PRO A 213 24.14 48.78 -3.50
CA PRO A 213 25.21 49.66 -3.04
C PRO A 213 25.30 50.90 -3.94
N ASN A 214 25.31 52.06 -3.29
CA ASN A 214 25.82 53.31 -3.83
C ASN A 214 27.34 53.21 -4.02
N ALA A 215 27.85 53.66 -5.16
CA ALA A 215 29.21 54.18 -5.27
C ALA A 215 29.21 55.32 -6.31
N ARG A 216 30.00 56.34 -5.97
CA ARG A 216 30.22 57.63 -6.65
C ARG A 216 30.40 57.57 -8.16
#